data_AF-A0A1L7CJ90-F1
#
_entry.id   AF-A0A1L7CJ90-F1
#
_cell.length_a   1.000
_cell.length_b   1.000
_cell.length_c   1.000
_cell.angle_alpha   90.00
_cell.angle_beta   90.00
_cell.angle_gamma   90.00
#
_symmetry.space_group_name_H-M   'P 1'
#
loop_
_entity.id
_entity.type
_entity.pdbx_description
1 polymer ?
#
loop_
_entity_poly.entity_id
_entity_poly.type
_entity_poly.pdbx_seq_one_letter_code
_entity_poly.pdbx_strand_id
1 'polypeptide(L)'
;MPGTQPTPAATAPTKGPWAWLIGAGVAAILGLILVILAPLVASATSTLFFTLGLCGWALAGIVSFVLLGIYTLKNTQRQAETFYIEDTTQTLLYRIIMGASFIVVIGAAVEIALFVGKAVGI
;
A
#
# COMPACT_ATOMS: atom_id res chain seq x y z
N MET A 1 -15.25 -52.52 20.41
CA MET A 1 -14.45 -52.00 19.28
C MET A 1 -14.23 -50.51 19.52
N PRO A 2 -13.00 -50.01 19.68
CA PRO A 2 -12.77 -48.58 19.84
C PRO A 2 -13.05 -47.90 18.49
N GLY A 3 -14.01 -46.97 18.47
CA GLY A 3 -14.38 -46.24 17.26
C GLY A 3 -13.21 -45.37 16.79
N THR A 4 -12.86 -45.50 15.50
CA THR A 4 -11.91 -44.62 14.84
C THR A 4 -12.48 -43.20 14.81
N GLN A 5 -12.07 -42.35 15.75
CA GLN A 5 -12.37 -40.92 15.70
C GLN A 5 -11.80 -40.36 14.38
N PRO A 6 -12.59 -39.65 13.56
CA PRO A 6 -12.07 -39.01 12.37
C PRO A 6 -11.02 -37.99 12.80
N THR A 7 -9.76 -38.20 12.41
CA THR A 7 -8.68 -37.25 12.62
C THR A 7 -9.07 -35.95 11.91
N PRO A 8 -9.11 -34.79 12.59
CA PRO A 8 -9.40 -33.53 11.92
C PRO A 8 -8.40 -33.36 10.77
N ALA A 9 -8.91 -33.15 9.55
CA ALA A 9 -8.07 -32.84 8.41
C ALA A 9 -7.16 -31.66 8.80
N ALA A 10 -5.85 -31.85 8.75
CA ALA A 10 -4.90 -30.78 9.00
C ALA A 10 -5.16 -29.66 7.98
N THR A 11 -5.88 -28.63 8.41
CA THR A 11 -6.11 -27.43 7.62
C THR A 11 -4.75 -26.82 7.35
N ALA A 12 -4.34 -26.85 6.08
CA ALA A 12 -3.06 -26.33 5.63
C ALA A 12 -2.81 -24.93 6.24
N PRO A 13 -1.59 -24.63 6.73
CA PRO A 13 -1.31 -23.39 7.42
C PRO A 13 -1.67 -22.21 6.52
N THR A 14 -2.57 -21.35 7.00
CA THR A 14 -3.10 -20.18 6.31
C THR A 14 -1.99 -19.15 6.14
N LYS A 15 -1.18 -19.27 5.08
CA LYS A 15 -0.16 -18.27 4.68
C LYS A 15 -0.78 -16.87 4.69
N GLY A 16 -0.14 -15.90 5.33
CA GLY A 16 -0.61 -14.51 5.53
C GLY A 16 -1.14 -13.82 4.25
N PRO A 17 -1.94 -12.74 4.37
CA PRO A 17 -2.70 -12.18 3.25
C PRO A 17 -1.83 -11.37 2.26
N TRP A 18 -0.83 -12.03 1.68
CA TRP A 18 0.23 -11.49 0.82
C TRP A 18 -0.27 -10.67 -0.37
N ALA A 19 -1.39 -11.05 -0.98
CA ALA A 19 -1.92 -10.34 -2.15
C ALA A 19 -2.20 -8.86 -1.86
N TRP A 20 -2.70 -8.55 -0.66
CA TRP A 20 -3.02 -7.18 -0.26
C TRP A 20 -1.77 -6.37 0.06
N LEU A 21 -0.77 -7.02 0.68
CA LEU A 21 0.52 -6.41 0.98
C LEU A 21 1.30 -6.09 -0.32
N ILE A 22 1.33 -7.04 -1.25
CA ILE A 22 1.94 -6.85 -2.57
C ILE A 22 1.18 -5.77 -3.36
N GLY A 23 -0.16 -5.80 -3.35
CA GLY A 23 -0.97 -4.79 -4.02
C GLY A 23 -0.73 -3.38 -3.46
N ALA A 24 -0.61 -3.23 -2.14
CA ALA A 24 -0.22 -1.97 -1.51
C ALA A 24 1.18 -1.52 -1.96
N GLY A 25 2.15 -2.43 -1.94
CA GLY A 25 3.51 -2.15 -2.41
C GLY A 25 3.55 -1.71 -3.87
N VAL A 26 2.83 -2.39 -4.77
CA VAL A 26 2.74 -2.02 -6.19
C VAL A 26 2.08 -0.65 -6.36
N ALA A 27 0.99 -0.38 -5.65
CA ALA A 27 0.34 0.93 -5.69
C ALA A 27 1.29 2.05 -5.22
N ALA A 28 2.05 1.82 -4.14
CA ALA A 28 3.04 2.75 -3.65
C ALA A 28 4.18 3.00 -4.66
N ILE A 29 4.68 1.94 -5.31
CA ILE A 29 5.72 2.04 -6.35
C ILE A 29 5.21 2.81 -7.56
N LEU A 30 4.01 2.51 -8.05
CA LEU A 30 3.40 3.25 -9.15
C LEU A 30 3.20 4.72 -8.77
N GLY A 31 2.72 4.99 -7.56
CA GLY A 31 2.60 6.35 -7.04
C GLY A 31 3.94 7.09 -7.03
N LEU A 32 5.00 6.44 -6.54
CA LEU A 32 6.36 6.98 -6.54
C LEU A 32 6.85 7.30 -7.95
N ILE A 33 6.64 6.39 -8.90
CA ILE A 33 7.04 6.57 -10.30
C ILE A 33 6.34 7.81 -10.89
N LEU A 34 5.04 7.98 -10.64
CA LEU A 34 4.30 9.13 -11.15
C LEU A 34 4.80 10.46 -10.58
N VAL A 35 5.06 10.51 -9.27
CA VAL A 35 5.65 11.68 -8.60
C VAL A 35 7.03 11.99 -9.20
N ILE A 36 7.92 11.00 -9.31
CA ILE A 36 9.25 11.22 -9.92
C ILE A 36 9.15 11.65 -11.39
N LEU A 37 8.22 11.09 -12.16
CA LEU A 37 8.06 11.44 -13.57
C LEU A 37 7.53 12.85 -13.78
N ALA A 38 6.67 13.36 -12.89
CA ALA A 38 6.03 14.66 -13.04
C ALA A 38 7.01 15.80 -13.37
N PRO A 39 8.07 16.07 -12.58
CA PRO A 39 9.03 17.13 -12.89
C PRO A 39 9.98 16.79 -14.06
N LEU A 40 10.10 15.52 -14.46
CA LEU A 40 10.98 15.10 -15.55
C LEU A 40 10.33 15.30 -16.93
N VAL A 41 9.01 15.21 -17.02
CA VAL A 41 8.28 15.27 -18.31
C VAL A 41 7.39 16.50 -18.45
N ALA A 42 7.16 17.26 -17.38
CA ALA A 42 6.19 18.34 -17.37
C ALA A 42 6.64 19.55 -16.52
N SER A 43 6.28 20.76 -16.96
CA SER A 43 6.47 21.98 -16.17
C SER A 43 5.43 22.08 -15.06
N ALA A 44 5.81 22.68 -13.93
CA ALA A 44 4.94 22.91 -12.77
C ALA A 44 3.70 23.79 -13.05
N THR A 45 3.55 24.38 -14.23
CA THR A 45 2.33 25.11 -14.63
C THR A 45 1.40 24.30 -15.55
N SER A 46 1.84 23.13 -15.98
CA SER A 46 1.08 22.29 -16.92
C SER A 46 0.08 21.40 -16.20
N THR A 47 -1.07 21.15 -16.85
CA THR A 47 -2.08 20.22 -16.34
C THR A 47 -1.52 18.81 -16.16
N LEU A 48 -0.61 18.37 -17.04
CA LEU A 48 0.03 17.06 -16.95
C LEU A 48 0.79 16.88 -15.63
N PHE A 49 1.57 17.88 -15.21
CA PHE A 49 2.28 17.87 -13.94
C PHE A 49 1.32 17.68 -12.75
N PHE A 50 0.23 18.44 -12.72
CA PHE A 50 -0.80 18.32 -11.69
C PHE A 50 -1.50 16.94 -11.71
N THR A 51 -1.84 16.42 -12.90
CA THR A 51 -2.48 15.12 -13.02
C THR A 51 -1.57 13.98 -12.54
N LEU A 52 -0.28 14.01 -12.89
CA LEU A 52 0.69 13.02 -12.43
C LEU A 52 0.86 13.07 -10.91
N GLY A 53 1.02 14.26 -10.32
CA GLY A 53 1.08 14.45 -8.87
C GLY A 53 -0.19 13.98 -8.16
N LEU A 54 -1.38 14.31 -8.69
CA LEU A 54 -2.66 13.88 -8.13
C LEU A 54 -2.86 12.37 -8.21
N CYS A 55 -2.49 11.73 -9.33
CA CYS A 55 -2.54 10.28 -9.48
C CYS A 55 -1.51 9.60 -8.55
N GLY A 56 -0.31 10.16 -8.43
CA GLY A 56 0.72 9.69 -7.51
C GLY A 56 0.26 9.74 -6.06
N TRP A 57 -0.35 10.85 -5.67
CA TRP A 57 -0.99 11.04 -4.36
C TRP A 57 -2.12 10.04 -4.12
N ALA A 58 -3.02 9.83 -5.09
CA ALA A 58 -4.15 8.93 -4.93
C ALA A 58 -3.70 7.47 -4.80
N LEU A 59 -2.72 7.03 -5.59
CA LEU A 59 -2.19 5.67 -5.53
C LEU A 59 -1.43 5.39 -4.22
N ALA A 60 -0.53 6.29 -3.82
CA ALA A 60 0.25 6.12 -2.59
C ALA A 60 -0.56 6.41 -1.32
N GLY A 61 -1.53 7.33 -1.37
CA GLY A 61 -2.29 7.79 -0.22
C GLY A 61 -3.61 7.05 0.00
N ILE A 62 -4.42 6.88 -1.04
CA ILE A 62 -5.72 6.22 -0.88
C ILE A 62 -5.57 4.72 -1.11
N VAL A 63 -5.09 4.33 -2.29
CA VAL A 63 -5.06 2.93 -2.70
C VAL A 63 -4.15 2.10 -1.79
N SER A 64 -2.88 2.51 -1.63
CA SER A 64 -1.92 1.79 -0.79
C SER A 64 -2.41 1.64 0.65
N PHE A 65 -2.90 2.71 1.30
CA PHE A 65 -3.36 2.63 2.69
C PHE A 65 -4.66 1.83 2.86
N VAL A 66 -5.59 1.87 1.90
CA VAL A 66 -6.79 1.01 1.93
C VAL A 66 -6.38 -0.46 1.86
N LEU A 67 -5.46 -0.81 0.96
CA LEU A 67 -4.92 -2.18 0.85
C LEU A 67 -4.18 -2.61 2.12
N LEU A 68 -3.38 -1.74 2.74
CA LEU A 68 -2.74 -2.00 4.03
C LEU A 68 -3.77 -2.18 5.15
N GLY A 69 -4.86 -1.41 5.16
CA GLY A 69 -5.95 -1.56 6.13
C GLY A 69 -6.65 -2.92 5.99
N ILE A 70 -6.95 -3.36 4.76
CA ILE A 70 -7.52 -4.68 4.49
C ILE A 70 -6.55 -5.79 4.89
N TYR A 71 -5.25 -5.63 4.61
CA TYR A 71 -4.21 -6.54 5.07
C TYR A 71 -4.25 -6.68 6.59
N THR A 72 -4.29 -5.57 7.33
CA THR A 72 -4.33 -5.58 8.80
C THR A 72 -5.57 -6.30 9.32
N LEU A 73 -6.75 -6.01 8.78
CA LEU A 73 -8.00 -6.68 9.18
C LEU A 73 -7.91 -8.21 8.97
N LYS A 74 -7.42 -8.64 7.80
CA LYS A 74 -7.26 -10.07 7.47
C LYS A 74 -6.17 -10.74 8.30
N ASN A 75 -5.09 -10.02 8.62
CA ASN A 75 -4.02 -10.52 9.48
C ASN A 75 -4.52 -10.71 10.91
N THR A 76 -5.28 -9.77 11.47
CA THR A 76 -5.88 -9.88 12.80
C THR A 76 -6.90 -11.02 12.89
N GLN A 77 -7.74 -11.20 11.86
CA GLN A 77 -8.67 -12.36 11.79
C GLN A 77 -7.92 -13.70 11.85
N ARG A 78 -6.77 -13.80 11.17
CA ARG A 78 -5.96 -15.03 11.15
C ARG A 78 -5.17 -15.24 12.42
N GLN A 79 -4.68 -14.18 13.05
CA GLN A 79 -4.07 -14.26 14.38
C GLN A 79 -5.04 -14.80 15.45
N ALA A 80 -6.35 -14.65 15.24
CA ALA A 80 -7.36 -15.23 16.11
C ALA A 80 -7.59 -16.75 15.87
N GLU A 81 -7.06 -17.33 14.78
CA GLU A 81 -7.10 -18.78 14.53
C GLU A 81 -5.99 -19.47 15.34
N THR A 82 -6.33 -20.54 16.06
CA THR A 82 -5.46 -21.26 17.05
C THR A 82 -4.11 -21.75 16.53
N PHE A 83 -3.86 -21.71 15.22
CA PHE A 83 -2.63 -22.22 14.58
C PHE A 83 -1.90 -21.17 13.71
N TYR A 84 -1.92 -19.89 14.10
CA TYR A 84 -1.17 -18.85 13.40
C TYR A 84 0.26 -18.68 13.95
N ILE A 85 1.27 -18.80 13.07
CA ILE A 85 2.65 -18.39 13.34
C ILE A 85 2.86 -17.05 12.64
N GLU A 86 3.18 -16.01 13.41
CA GLU A 86 3.44 -14.68 12.86
C GLU A 86 4.70 -14.69 11.97
N ASP A 87 4.56 -14.14 10.77
CA ASP A 87 5.63 -14.04 9.79
C ASP A 87 6.33 -12.67 9.90
N THR A 88 7.54 -12.65 10.47
CA THR A 88 8.34 -11.43 10.69
C THR A 88 8.60 -10.65 9.39
N THR A 89 8.68 -11.33 8.25
CA THR A 89 8.93 -10.70 6.95
C THR A 89 7.73 -9.85 6.51
N GLN A 90 6.50 -10.32 6.73
CA GLN A 90 5.30 -9.57 6.38
C GLN A 90 5.14 -8.32 7.23
N THR A 91 5.45 -8.42 8.53
CA THR A 91 5.45 -7.27 9.44
C THR A 91 6.47 -6.21 9.03
N LEU A 92 7.67 -6.63 8.63
CA LEU A 92 8.70 -5.71 8.15
C LEU A 92 8.29 -5.03 6.83
N LEU A 93 7.77 -5.79 5.87
CA LEU A 93 7.28 -5.24 4.59
C LEU A 93 6.13 -4.26 4.79
N TYR A 94 5.17 -4.57 5.67
CA TYR A 94 4.08 -3.67 6.02
C TYR A 94 4.59 -2.31 6.50
N ARG A 95 5.59 -2.30 7.39
CA ARG A 95 6.19 -1.06 7.92
C ARG A 95 6.92 -0.27 6.84
N ILE A 96 7.67 -0.96 5.96
CA ILE A 96 8.35 -0.31 4.83
C ILE A 96 7.34 0.31 3.88
N ILE A 97 6.31 -0.43 3.47
CA ILE A 97 5.29 0.05 2.53
C ILE A 97 4.54 1.24 3.13
N MET A 98 4.18 1.19 4.41
CA MET A 98 3.55 2.30 5.11
C MET A 98 4.44 3.55 5.10
N GLY A 99 5.70 3.42 5.52
CA GLY A 99 6.65 4.54 5.56
C GLY A 99 6.92 5.12 4.17
N ALA A 100 7.14 4.26 3.18
CA ALA A 100 7.37 4.67 1.80
C ALA A 100 6.15 5.38 1.20
N SER A 101 4.94 4.82 1.40
CA SER A 101 3.69 5.43 0.92
C SER A 101 3.49 6.82 1.50
N PHE A 102 3.79 7.01 2.79
CA PHE A 102 3.70 8.31 3.45
C PHE A 102 4.66 9.34 2.84
N ILE A 103 5.91 8.96 2.57
CA ILE A 103 6.89 9.84 1.92
C ILE A 103 6.42 10.24 0.51
N VAL A 104 5.89 9.29 -0.26
CA VAL A 104 5.36 9.56 -1.62
C VAL A 104 4.18 10.52 -1.57
N VAL A 105 3.27 10.37 -0.61
CA VAL A 105 2.13 11.29 -0.41
C VAL A 105 2.62 12.71 -0.15
N ILE A 106 3.65 12.88 0.68
CA ILE A 106 4.24 14.21 0.93
C ILE A 106 4.84 14.78 -0.35
N GLY A 107 5.63 13.99 -1.09
CA GLY A 107 6.22 14.42 -2.36
C GLY A 107 5.15 14.88 -3.36
N ALA A 108 4.10 14.08 -3.53
CA ALA A 108 2.98 14.42 -4.39
C ALA A 108 2.24 15.70 -3.93
N ALA A 109 2.06 15.89 -2.62
CA ALA A 109 1.44 17.10 -2.07
C ALA A 109 2.29 18.36 -2.32
N VAL A 110 3.63 18.24 -2.22
CA VAL A 110 4.56 19.33 -2.56
C VAL A 110 4.42 19.70 -4.04
N GLU A 111 4.36 18.72 -4.94
CA GLU A 111 4.14 18.99 -6.37
C GLU A 111 2.81 19.68 -6.63
N ILE A 112 1.73 19.20 -6.03
CA ILE A 112 0.42 19.84 -6.13
C ILE A 112 0.48 21.29 -5.62
N ALA A 113 1.15 21.54 -4.50
CA ALA A 113 1.33 22.89 -3.96
C ALA A 113 2.16 23.78 -4.89
N LEU A 114 3.22 23.24 -5.51
CA LEU A 114 4.02 23.95 -6.51
C LEU A 114 3.20 24.33 -7.74
N PHE A 115 2.31 23.44 -8.20
CA PHE A 115 1.38 23.75 -9.27
C PHE A 115 0.43 24.88 -8.87
N VAL A 116 -0.21 24.77 -7.71
CA VAL A 116 -1.14 25.80 -7.23
C VAL A 116 -0.44 27.15 -7.08
N GLY A 117 0.72 27.19 -6.42
CA GLY A 117 1.48 28.43 -6.22
C GLY A 117 1.91 29.08 -7.54
N LYS A 118 2.32 28.29 -8.54
CA LYS A 118 2.84 28.82 -9.81
C LYS A 118 1.77 29.10 -10.86
N ALA A 119 0.71 28.29 -10.90
CA ALA A 119 -0.33 28.38 -11.92
C ALA A 119 -1.52 29.25 -11.47
N VAL A 120 -1.84 29.26 -10.17
CA VAL A 120 -2.99 30.01 -9.62
C VAL A 120 -2.57 31.38 -9.08
N GLY A 121 -1.27 31.58 -8.78
CA GLY A 121 -0.72 32.89 -8.40
C GLY A 121 -1.10 33.34 -6.99
N ILE A 122 -1.25 32.38 -6.06
CA ILE A 122 -1.43 32.63 -4.62
C ILE A 122 -0.07 32.80 -3.96
#